data_AF-A0A3R7KZ82-F1
#
_entry.id   AF-A0A3R7KZ82-F1
#
_cell.length_a   1.000
_cell.length_b   1.000
_cell.length_c   1.000
_cell.angle_alpha   90.00
_cell.angle_beta   90.00
_cell.angle_gamma   90.00
#
_symmetry.space_group_name_H-M   'P 1'
#
loop_
_entity.id
_entity.type
_entity.pdbx_description
1 polymer ?
#
loop_
_entity_poly.entity_id
_entity_poly.type
_entity_poly.pdbx_seq_one_letter_code
_entity_poly.pdbx_strand_id
1 'polypeptide(L)'
;MRQAECRAEGGPLSSGARVYEEMSNVQKQLLRDYLSSKLGATSDWRRVVSRRVEEVVRRRARSGESLDAHDVVGEVLPFSRSIIPAEVREGLFRHIAGALRLSDAQD
;
A
#
# COMPACT_ATOMS: atom_id res chain seq x y z
N MET A 1 -22.01 22.46 -24.79
CA MET A 1 -22.01 21.89 -23.43
C MET A 1 -20.62 21.36 -23.13
N ARG A 2 -19.89 21.96 -22.19
CA ARG A 2 -18.55 21.52 -21.78
C ARG A 2 -18.74 20.47 -20.68
N GLN A 3 -18.30 19.23 -20.92
CA GLN A 3 -18.21 18.23 -19.86
C GLN A 3 -16.88 18.39 -19.12
N ALA A 4 -17.00 18.23 -17.81
CA ALA A 4 -16.03 18.60 -16.81
C ALA A 4 -14.74 17.77 -16.91
N GLU A 5 -13.61 18.47 -16.85
CA GLU A 5 -12.33 17.88 -16.50
C GLU A 5 -12.43 17.39 -15.06
N CYS A 6 -12.47 16.08 -14.85
CA CYS A 6 -12.18 15.49 -13.55
C CYS A 6 -10.70 15.73 -13.24
N ARG A 7 -10.38 16.91 -12.69
CA ARG A 7 -9.18 17.11 -11.89
C ARG A 7 -9.26 16.14 -10.72
N ALA A 8 -8.46 15.09 -10.75
CA ALA A 8 -8.08 14.39 -9.54
C ALA A 8 -7.36 15.42 -8.65
N GLU A 9 -8.09 16.01 -7.72
CA GLU A 9 -7.55 16.86 -6.66
C GLU A 9 -6.54 16.02 -5.87
N GLY A 10 -5.26 16.23 -6.18
CA GLY A 10 -4.14 15.73 -5.40
C GLY A 10 -4.19 16.40 -4.03
N GLY A 11 -4.87 15.76 -3.08
CA GLY A 11 -4.77 16.12 -1.67
C GLY A 11 -3.30 16.15 -1.23
N PRO A 12 -2.96 16.92 -0.19
CA PRO A 12 -1.58 17.01 0.27
C PRO A 12 -1.05 15.60 0.55
N LEU A 13 0.04 15.26 -0.13
CA LEU A 13 0.78 14.03 0.14
C LEU A 13 1.00 13.93 1.65
N SER A 14 0.64 12.79 2.23
CA SER A 14 0.91 12.56 3.64
C SER A 14 2.41 12.76 3.90
N SER A 15 2.79 13.18 5.10
CA SER A 15 4.21 13.42 5.42
C SER A 15 5.08 12.20 5.10
N GLY A 16 4.55 10.98 5.26
CA GLY A 16 5.23 9.75 4.87
C GLY A 16 5.39 9.57 3.35
N ALA A 17 4.42 10.00 2.54
CA ALA A 17 4.52 9.94 1.08
C ALA A 17 5.58 10.92 0.55
N ARG A 18 5.68 12.13 1.12
CA ARG A 18 6.74 13.09 0.78
C ARG A 18 8.14 12.53 1.07
N VAL A 19 8.32 12.03 2.29
CA VAL A 19 9.57 11.39 2.72
C VAL A 19 9.93 10.20 1.82
N TYR A 20 8.95 9.36 1.49
CA TYR A 20 9.20 8.25 0.58
C TYR A 20 9.67 8.75 -0.79
N GLU A 21 9.10 9.83 -1.35
CA GLU A 21 9.52 10.33 -2.66
C GLU A 21 10.95 10.86 -2.70
N GLU A 22 11.39 11.50 -1.62
CA GLU A 22 12.75 12.04 -1.45
C GLU A 22 13.81 10.94 -1.26
N MET A 23 13.42 9.72 -0.93
CA MET A 23 14.35 8.60 -0.79
C MET A 23 14.98 8.18 -2.12
N SER A 24 16.27 7.82 -2.04
CA SER A 24 16.98 7.16 -3.12
C SER A 24 16.33 5.82 -3.52
N ASN A 25 16.60 5.36 -4.75
CA ASN A 25 16.12 4.06 -5.21
C ASN A 25 16.58 2.89 -4.33
N VAL A 26 17.78 2.99 -3.76
CA VAL A 26 18.32 1.97 -2.83
C VAL A 26 17.48 1.93 -1.55
N GLN A 27 17.17 3.08 -0.95
CA GLN A 27 16.31 3.15 0.23
C GLN A 27 14.88 2.66 -0.06
N LYS A 28 14.28 3.07 -1.19
CA LYS A 28 12.98 2.56 -1.64
C LYS A 28 13.00 1.04 -1.82
N GLN A 29 14.10 0.48 -2.35
CA GLN A 29 14.26 -0.95 -2.51
C GLN A 29 14.35 -1.69 -1.17
N LEU A 30 15.12 -1.17 -0.21
CA LEU A 30 15.19 -1.75 1.14
C LEU A 30 13.82 -1.79 1.83
N LEU A 31 12.98 -0.77 1.64
CA LEU A 31 11.60 -0.77 2.15
C LEU A 31 10.74 -1.86 1.47
N ARG A 32 10.88 -2.04 0.15
CA ARG A 32 10.19 -3.10 -0.59
C ARG A 32 10.63 -4.49 -0.15
N ASP A 33 11.92 -4.69 0.06
CA ASP A 33 12.49 -5.96 0.51
C ASP A 33 12.00 -6.28 1.93
N TYR A 34 11.99 -5.29 2.81
CA TYR A 34 11.41 -5.42 4.15
C TYR A 34 9.94 -5.84 4.08
N LEU A 35 9.10 -5.12 3.33
CA LEU A 35 7.68 -5.46 3.19
C LEU A 35 7.48 -6.84 2.57
N SER A 36 8.26 -7.19 1.55
CA SER A 36 8.19 -8.52 0.91
C SER A 36 8.58 -9.64 1.86
N SER A 37 9.55 -9.41 2.75
CA SER A 37 9.94 -10.40 3.76
C SER A 37 8.86 -10.62 4.83
N LYS A 38 8.07 -9.58 5.15
CA LYS A 38 7.06 -9.61 6.22
C LYS A 38 5.65 -9.95 5.75
N LEU A 39 5.28 -9.47 4.57
CA LEU A 39 3.95 -9.58 3.96
C LEU A 39 3.96 -10.43 2.68
N GLY A 40 5.06 -11.16 2.45
CA GLY A 40 5.26 -11.95 1.23
C GLY A 40 4.42 -13.22 1.15
N ALA A 41 4.87 -14.11 0.26
CA ALA A 41 4.10 -15.25 -0.24
C ALA A 41 3.54 -16.18 0.86
N THR A 42 4.30 -16.34 1.94
CA THR A 42 4.02 -17.26 3.05
C THR A 42 3.44 -16.57 4.28
N SER A 43 3.21 -15.26 4.22
CA SER A 43 2.70 -14.50 5.37
C SER A 43 1.21 -14.77 5.62
N ASP A 44 0.83 -14.70 6.90
CA ASP A 44 -0.58 -14.76 7.29
C ASP A 44 -1.39 -13.62 6.71
N TRP A 45 -0.79 -12.42 6.63
CA TRP A 45 -1.40 -11.27 5.97
C TRP A 45 -1.82 -11.61 4.54
N ARG A 46 -0.90 -12.18 3.73
CA ARG A 46 -1.22 -12.53 2.34
C ARG A 46 -2.32 -13.56 2.26
N ARG A 47 -2.27 -14.61 3.10
CA ARG A 47 -3.32 -15.64 3.16
C ARG A 47 -4.69 -15.03 3.47
N VAL A 48 -4.77 -14.12 4.44
CA VAL A 48 -6.03 -13.47 4.83
C VAL A 48 -6.53 -12.53 3.72
N VAL A 49 -5.65 -11.76 3.08
CA VAL A 49 -6.01 -10.89 1.95
C VAL A 49 -6.49 -11.72 0.75
N SER A 50 -5.80 -12.81 0.40
CA SER A 50 -6.20 -13.70 -0.70
C SER A 50 -7.60 -14.28 -0.49
N ARG A 51 -7.89 -14.78 0.72
CA ARG A 51 -9.24 -15.24 1.07
C ARG A 51 -10.28 -14.14 0.90
N ARG A 52 -9.95 -12.90 1.33
CA ARG A 52 -10.85 -11.76 1.17
C ARG A 52 -11.12 -11.42 -0.30
N VAL A 53 -10.09 -11.48 -1.15
CA VAL A 53 -10.24 -11.30 -2.61
C VAL A 53 -11.20 -12.36 -3.17
N GLU A 54 -11.01 -13.63 -2.83
CA GLU A 54 -11.89 -14.71 -3.29
C GLU A 54 -13.35 -14.51 -2.84
N GLU A 55 -13.57 -14.08 -1.61
CA GLU A 55 -14.91 -13.75 -1.09
C GLU A 55 -15.56 -12.62 -1.91
N VAL A 56 -14.82 -11.54 -2.17
CA VAL A 56 -15.30 -10.38 -2.93
C VAL A 56 -15.62 -10.78 -4.36
N VAL A 57 -14.73 -11.49 -5.05
CA VAL A 57 -14.94 -11.98 -6.42
C VAL A 57 -16.16 -12.90 -6.47
N ARG A 58 -16.28 -13.85 -5.54
CA ARG A 58 -17.41 -14.78 -5.48
C ARG A 58 -18.74 -14.05 -5.24
N ARG A 59 -18.77 -13.06 -4.36
CA ARG A 59 -19.96 -12.23 -4.13
C ARG A 59 -20.34 -11.45 -5.39
N ARG A 60 -19.37 -10.73 -5.98
CA ARG A 60 -19.58 -9.90 -7.18
C ARG A 60 -20.11 -10.71 -8.36
N ALA A 61 -19.53 -11.89 -8.59
CA ALA A 61 -19.97 -12.81 -9.63
C ALA A 61 -21.43 -13.28 -9.45
N ARG A 62 -21.90 -13.49 -8.21
CA ARG A 62 -23.29 -13.88 -7.92
C ARG A 62 -24.28 -12.72 -8.05
N SER A 63 -23.83 -11.49 -7.75
CA SER A 63 -24.67 -10.29 -7.77
C SER A 63 -24.66 -9.57 -9.13
N GLY A 64 -23.85 -10.00 -10.09
CA GLY A 64 -23.67 -9.30 -11.37
C GLY A 64 -22.90 -7.99 -11.26
N GLU A 65 -22.15 -7.78 -10.17
CA GLU A 65 -21.26 -6.63 -10.00
C GLU A 65 -20.01 -6.79 -10.91
N SER A 66 -19.37 -5.67 -11.26
CA SER A 66 -18.12 -5.67 -12.04
C SER A 66 -17.03 -6.53 -11.38
N LEU A 67 -16.38 -7.35 -12.20
CA LEU A 67 -15.18 -8.14 -11.86
C LEU A 67 -13.88 -7.49 -12.34
N ASP A 68 -13.95 -6.22 -12.73
CA ASP A 68 -12.75 -5.46 -13.07
C ASP A 68 -11.77 -5.45 -11.88
N ALA A 69 -10.49 -5.64 -12.18
CA ALA A 69 -9.45 -5.74 -11.16
C ALA A 69 -9.36 -4.46 -10.32
N HIS A 70 -9.58 -3.30 -10.91
CA HIS A 70 -9.59 -2.02 -10.20
C HIS A 70 -10.70 -1.98 -9.15
N ASP A 71 -11.91 -2.42 -9.50
CA ASP A 71 -13.05 -2.41 -8.58
C ASP A 71 -12.86 -3.39 -7.42
N VAL A 72 -12.33 -4.58 -7.70
CA VAL A 72 -12.00 -5.58 -6.67
C VAL A 72 -10.91 -5.07 -5.75
N VAL A 73 -9.85 -4.48 -6.31
CA VAL A 73 -8.75 -3.89 -5.53
C VAL A 73 -9.25 -2.72 -4.70
N GLY A 74 -10.07 -1.83 -5.26
CA GLY A 74 -10.64 -0.68 -4.56
C GLY A 74 -11.43 -1.09 -3.32
N GLU A 75 -12.12 -2.22 -3.37
CA GLU A 75 -12.86 -2.77 -2.23
C GLU A 75 -11.96 -3.47 -1.20
N VAL A 76 -10.96 -4.24 -1.64
CA VAL A 76 -10.11 -5.05 -0.75
C VAL A 76 -9.00 -4.22 -0.10
N LEU A 77 -8.52 -3.16 -0.75
CA LEU A 77 -7.36 -2.39 -0.32
C LEU A 77 -7.50 -1.77 1.07
N PRO A 78 -8.65 -1.16 1.47
CA PRO A 78 -8.81 -0.64 2.83
C PRO A 78 -8.68 -1.73 3.90
N PHE A 79 -9.30 -2.89 3.68
CA PHE A 79 -9.18 -4.04 4.56
C PHE A 79 -7.72 -4.51 4.66
N SER A 80 -7.08 -4.72 3.51
CA SER A 80 -5.69 -5.16 3.39
C SER A 80 -4.73 -4.26 4.19
N ARG A 81 -4.90 -2.92 4.11
CA ARG A 81 -4.14 -1.94 4.89
C ARG A 81 -4.43 -2.01 6.39
N SER A 82 -5.69 -2.23 6.78
CA SER A 82 -6.11 -2.24 8.19
C SER A 82 -5.54 -3.42 8.98
N ILE A 83 -5.29 -4.55 8.31
CA ILE A 83 -4.80 -5.78 8.94
C ILE A 83 -3.27 -5.95 8.86
N ILE A 84 -2.54 -4.93 8.38
CA ILE A 84 -1.08 -4.97 8.42
C ILE A 84 -0.66 -5.03 9.90
N PRO A 85 0.15 -6.03 10.31
CA PRO A 85 0.58 -6.17 11.70
C PRO A 85 1.30 -4.91 12.20
N ALA A 86 1.10 -4.57 13.48
CA ALA A 86 1.66 -3.36 14.08
C ALA A 86 3.20 -3.35 13.99
N GLU A 87 3.81 -4.51 14.23
CA GLU A 87 5.25 -4.73 14.23
C GLU A 87 5.86 -4.48 12.84
N VAL A 88 5.10 -4.76 11.78
CA VAL A 88 5.50 -4.49 10.40
C VAL A 88 5.44 -3.00 10.11
N ARG A 89 4.40 -2.31 10.57
CA ARG A 89 4.29 -0.83 10.42
C ARG A 89 5.39 -0.11 11.20
N GLU A 90 5.65 -0.54 12.42
CA GLU A 90 6.72 0.00 13.26
C GLU A 90 8.11 -0.25 12.67
N GLY A 91 8.35 -1.46 12.14
CA GLY A 91 9.62 -1.76 11.48
C GLY A 91 9.80 -0.93 10.21
N LEU A 92 8.76 -0.75 9.41
CA LEU A 92 8.79 0.14 8.25
C LEU A 92 9.12 1.58 8.67
N PHE A 93 8.50 2.07 9.75
CA PHE A 93 8.80 3.39 10.32
C PHE A 93 10.27 3.51 10.76
N ARG A 94 10.83 2.48 11.43
CA ARG A 94 12.25 2.46 11.81
C ARG A 94 13.18 2.54 10.60
N HIS A 95 12.89 1.83 9.51
CA HIS A 95 13.66 1.91 8.27
C HIS A 95 13.59 3.30 7.64
N ILE A 96 12.39 3.91 7.60
CA ILE A 96 12.20 5.26 7.10
C ILE A 96 12.95 6.29 7.95
N ALA A 97 12.81 6.22 9.28
CA ALA A 97 13.50 7.12 10.19
C ALA A 97 15.03 6.97 10.13
N GLY A 98 15.52 5.74 9.96
CA GLY A 98 16.95 5.48 9.73
C GLY A 98 17.47 6.10 8.44
N ALA A 99 16.70 6.03 7.36
CA ALA A 99 17.05 6.65 6.08
C ALA A 99 17.09 8.19 6.16
N LEU A 100 16.20 8.82 6.93
CA LEU A 100 16.20 10.27 7.17
C LEU A 100 17.44 10.73 7.95
N ARG A 101 17.80 10.02 9.03
CA ARG A 101 19.00 10.34 9.84
C ARG A 101 20.31 10.23 9.08
N LEU A 102 20.37 9.37 8.05
CA LEU A 102 21.52 9.25 7.17
C LEU A 102 21.60 10.40 6.16
N SER A 103 20.45 10.97 5.76
CA SER A 103 20.39 12.14 4.88
C SER A 103 20.91 13.39 5.60
N ASP A 104 20.47 13.62 6.84
CA ASP A 104 20.88 14.79 7.65
C ASP A 104 22.38 14.79 8.04
N ALA A 105 23.07 13.66 7.87
CA ALA A 105 24.50 13.52 8.20
C ALA A 105 25.43 13.69 6.98
N GLN A 106 24.87 13.80 5.77
CA GLN A 106 25.63 14.01 4.53
C GLN A 106 25.58 15.46 4.02
N ASP A 107 24.79 16.32 4.67
CA ASP A 107 24.76 17.78 4.48
C ASP A 107 25.57 18.51 5.58
#